data_AF-A0A743C7D1-F1
#
_entry.id   AF-A0A743C7D1-F1
#
_cell.length_a   1.000
_cell.length_b   1.000
_cell.length_c   1.000
_cell.angle_alpha   90.00
_cell.angle_beta   90.00
_cell.angle_gamma   90.00
#
_symmetry.space_group_name_H-M   'P 1'
#
loop_
_entity.id
_entity.type
_entity.pdbx_description
1 polymer ?
#
loop_
_entity_poly.entity_id
_entity_poly.type
_entity_poly.pdbx_seq_one_letter_code
_entity_poly.pdbx_strand_id
1 'polypeptide(L)'
;EKLEMKWSPEQISGWLRRTKPRQKTLRISPETIYKTLYFRSREALHHLNIQHLRRSHSLRHGRRHTRKGERGTINIVNGTPIHERSRNIDNRRSLGHWEGDLVSGTKNSHIDTLVDRKSRYTIILRLRGKDSVSVNQALTDKFLSLPSELRKSLTWDRGMELARHLEFTVSTGVKVYFCDPQSPWQRGTNENTNGLIRQYFPKKTCLAQYTQHELDLVAAQLNNRPRKTLKFKTPKEIIERGV
;
A
#
# COMPACT_ATOMS: atom_id res chain seq x y z
N GLU A 1 17.68 -13.64 -7.52
CA GLU A 1 16.22 -13.79 -7.71
C GLU A 1 15.31 -13.05 -6.69
N LYS A 2 15.00 -13.57 -5.48
CA LYS A 2 13.96 -12.92 -4.62
C LYS A 2 14.32 -11.50 -4.16
N LEU A 3 15.61 -11.21 -3.99
CA LEU A 3 16.07 -9.84 -3.73
C LEU A 3 15.80 -8.92 -4.93
N GLU A 4 16.07 -9.34 -6.17
CA GLU A 4 15.75 -8.56 -7.39
C GLU A 4 14.25 -8.27 -7.52
N MET A 5 13.39 -9.20 -7.05
CA MET A 5 11.94 -8.97 -6.91
C MET A 5 11.59 -7.97 -5.78
N LYS A 6 12.58 -7.32 -5.18
CA LYS A 6 12.49 -6.33 -4.11
C LYS A 6 11.92 -6.88 -2.80
N TRP A 7 12.03 -8.20 -2.55
CA TRP A 7 11.63 -8.78 -1.26
C TRP A 7 12.67 -8.46 -0.19
N SER A 8 12.21 -8.16 1.03
CA SER A 8 13.13 -7.98 2.16
C SER A 8 13.72 -9.33 2.62
N PRO A 9 14.90 -9.33 3.24
CA PRO A 9 15.45 -10.52 3.88
C PRO A 9 14.49 -11.23 4.84
N GLU A 10 13.68 -10.47 5.60
CA GLU A 10 12.65 -11.04 6.48
C GLU A 10 11.55 -11.76 5.69
N GLN A 11 11.13 -11.19 4.56
CA GLN A 11 10.15 -11.80 3.67
C GLN A 11 10.67 -13.08 3.03
N ILE A 12 11.93 -13.09 2.60
CA ILE A 12 12.58 -14.25 1.99
C ILE A 12 12.70 -15.39 3.01
N SER A 13 13.25 -15.12 4.19
CA SER A 13 13.38 -16.10 5.27
C SER A 13 12.03 -16.70 5.67
N GLY A 14 11.01 -15.86 5.88
CA GLY A 14 9.67 -16.32 6.26
C GLY A 14 8.98 -17.12 5.16
N TRP A 15 9.15 -16.71 3.89
CA TRP A 15 8.64 -17.46 2.74
C TRP A 15 9.30 -18.82 2.61
N LEU A 16 10.63 -18.92 2.68
CA LEU A 16 11.36 -20.19 2.61
C LEU A 16 10.89 -21.16 3.68
N ARG A 17 10.75 -20.69 4.93
CA ARG A 17 10.25 -21.52 6.04
C ARG A 17 8.85 -22.07 5.76
N ARG A 18 7.99 -21.28 5.13
CA ARG A 18 6.60 -21.64 4.83
C ARG A 18 6.48 -22.58 3.62
N THR A 19 7.17 -22.28 2.52
CA THR A 19 6.99 -22.99 1.24
C THR A 19 7.90 -24.20 1.09
N LYS A 20 9.00 -24.26 1.85
CA LYS A 20 9.97 -25.36 1.84
C LYS A 20 10.20 -25.93 3.25
N PRO A 21 9.14 -26.33 3.99
CA PRO A 21 9.27 -26.70 5.42
C PRO A 21 10.17 -27.92 5.67
N ARG A 22 10.23 -28.85 4.71
CA ARG A 22 11.03 -30.09 4.78
C ARG A 22 12.50 -29.89 4.37
N GLN A 23 12.85 -28.80 3.69
CA GLN A 23 14.22 -28.55 3.23
C GLN A 23 14.97 -27.72 4.26
N LYS A 24 15.53 -28.39 5.28
CA LYS A 24 16.25 -27.72 6.40
C LYS A 24 17.44 -26.89 5.92
N THR A 25 18.09 -27.27 4.83
CA THR A 25 19.21 -26.53 4.20
C THR A 25 18.81 -25.15 3.68
N LEU A 26 17.52 -24.93 3.38
CA LEU A 26 17.00 -23.62 2.94
C LEU A 26 16.57 -22.71 4.10
N ARG A 27 16.85 -23.10 5.35
CA ARG A 27 16.56 -22.26 6.52
C ARG A 27 17.67 -21.23 6.70
N ILE A 28 17.41 -20.03 6.21
CA ILE A 28 18.31 -18.88 6.38
C ILE A 28 17.63 -17.80 7.22
N SER A 29 18.35 -17.22 8.18
CA SER A 29 17.82 -16.11 8.97
C SER A 29 17.90 -14.78 8.19
N PRO A 30 17.03 -13.80 8.46
CA PRO A 30 17.13 -12.46 7.87
C PRO A 30 18.51 -11.83 8.10
N GLU A 31 19.08 -12.01 9.29
CA GLU A 31 20.40 -11.49 9.69
C GLU A 31 21.51 -12.13 8.85
N THR A 32 21.40 -13.42 8.53
CA THR A 32 22.38 -14.11 7.69
C THR A 32 22.37 -13.54 6.28
N ILE A 33 21.19 -13.30 5.69
CA ILE A 33 21.07 -12.64 4.39
C ILE A 33 21.69 -11.24 4.44
N TYR A 34 21.38 -10.43 5.46
CA TYR A 34 21.99 -9.11 5.60
C TYR A 34 23.52 -9.17 5.74
N LYS A 35 24.05 -10.08 6.58
CA LYS A 35 25.49 -10.27 6.74
C LYS A 35 26.14 -10.64 5.41
N THR A 36 25.57 -11.55 4.65
CA THR A 36 26.11 -11.93 3.34
C THR A 36 26.07 -10.78 2.34
N LEU A 37 25.05 -9.92 2.39
CA LEU A 37 24.99 -8.74 1.51
C LEU A 37 26.05 -7.68 1.87
N TYR A 38 26.24 -7.40 3.17
CA TYR A 38 27.12 -6.31 3.62
C TYR A 38 28.59 -6.71 3.76
N PHE A 39 28.90 -7.97 4.09
CA PHE A 39 30.28 -8.44 4.25
C PHE A 39 30.76 -9.08 2.95
N ARG A 40 31.59 -8.35 2.20
CA ARG A 40 32.16 -8.79 0.91
C ARG A 40 32.94 -10.10 0.98
N SER A 41 33.46 -10.47 2.14
CA SER A 41 34.14 -11.76 2.36
C SER A 41 33.23 -12.98 2.26
N ARG A 42 31.90 -12.78 2.24
CA ARG A 42 30.92 -13.85 2.06
C ARG A 42 30.44 -13.87 0.60
N GLU A 43 31.11 -14.64 -0.24
CA GLU A 43 30.87 -14.72 -1.69
C GLU A 43 29.53 -15.39 -2.10
N ALA A 44 28.70 -15.79 -1.12
CA ALA A 44 27.44 -16.49 -1.38
C ALA A 44 26.35 -15.63 -2.05
N LEU A 45 26.44 -14.30 -2.00
CA LEU A 45 25.55 -13.40 -2.75
C LEU A 45 26.35 -12.24 -3.33
N HIS A 46 26.00 -11.84 -4.57
CA HIS A 46 26.62 -10.68 -5.17
C HIS A 46 26.25 -9.40 -4.41
N HIS A 47 27.25 -8.61 -4.00
CA HIS A 47 27.09 -7.40 -3.18
C HIS A 47 26.18 -6.32 -3.82
N LEU A 48 26.08 -6.28 -5.16
CA LEU A 48 25.16 -5.35 -5.84
C LEU A 48 23.69 -5.58 -5.48
N ASN A 49 23.33 -6.75 -4.93
CA ASN A 49 21.97 -7.02 -4.46
C ASN A 49 21.50 -6.09 -3.34
N ILE A 50 22.42 -5.36 -2.67
CA ILE A 50 22.06 -4.29 -1.72
C ILE A 50 21.13 -3.25 -2.36
N GLN A 51 21.27 -2.97 -3.66
CA GLN A 51 20.45 -1.97 -4.37
C GLN A 51 18.95 -2.31 -4.36
N HIS A 52 18.60 -3.59 -4.17
CA HIS A 52 17.21 -4.03 -4.14
C HIS A 52 16.58 -3.96 -2.72
N LEU A 53 17.38 -3.68 -1.69
CA LEU A 53 16.87 -3.46 -0.34
C LEU A 53 16.05 -2.17 -0.28
N ARG A 54 14.96 -2.20 0.49
CA ARG A 54 14.03 -1.05 0.64
C ARG A 54 14.71 0.19 1.24
N ARG A 55 15.70 -0.03 2.10
CA ARG A 55 16.53 1.01 2.71
C ARG A 55 17.97 0.55 2.57
N SER A 56 18.80 1.30 1.86
CA SER A 56 20.21 1.35 2.24
C SER A 56 20.22 1.86 3.69
N HIS A 57 20.99 1.25 4.59
CA HIS A 57 21.07 1.74 5.97
C HIS A 57 21.75 3.12 5.99
N SER A 58 21.08 4.18 5.58
CA SER A 58 21.34 5.51 6.12
C SER A 58 20.73 5.53 7.50
N LEU A 59 21.53 5.85 8.51
CA LEU A 59 21.10 6.11 9.88
C LEU A 59 19.79 6.91 9.86
N ARG A 60 18.84 6.52 10.72
CA ARG A 60 17.56 7.21 10.85
C ARG A 60 17.84 8.61 11.35
N HIS A 61 17.93 9.60 10.45
CA HIS A 61 17.97 10.98 10.86
C HIS A 61 16.63 11.31 11.53
N GLY A 62 16.69 11.79 12.77
CA GLY A 62 15.55 12.35 13.46
C GLY A 62 15.04 13.55 12.67
N ARG A 63 14.00 13.37 11.86
CA ARG A 63 13.27 14.50 11.31
C ARG A 63 12.50 15.13 12.45
N ARG A 64 12.98 16.26 12.97
CA ARG A 64 12.13 17.20 13.70
C ARG A 64 11.08 17.67 12.70
N HIS A 65 9.88 17.10 12.78
CA HIS A 65 8.77 17.55 11.96
C HIS A 65 8.16 18.77 12.64
N THR A 66 8.74 19.96 12.44
CA THR A 66 8.03 21.20 12.75
C THR A 66 6.94 21.38 11.71
N ARG A 67 5.68 21.09 12.07
CA ARG A 67 4.53 21.51 11.25
C ARG A 67 4.42 23.03 11.38
N LYS A 68 5.07 23.77 10.48
CA LYS A 68 4.67 25.16 10.22
C LYS A 68 3.48 25.13 9.27
N GLY A 69 2.39 25.77 9.69
CA GLY A 69 1.15 25.91 8.94
C GLY A 69 -0.02 25.26 9.67
N GLU A 70 -0.92 26.09 10.18
CA GLU A 70 -2.31 25.71 10.39
C GLU A 70 -2.87 25.31 9.02
N ARG A 71 -2.83 24.03 8.69
CA ARG A 71 -3.80 23.52 7.74
C ARG A 71 -5.11 23.56 8.49
N GLY A 72 -5.91 24.61 8.25
CA GLY A 72 -7.28 24.68 8.74
C GLY A 72 -7.95 23.31 8.53
N THR A 73 -8.75 22.88 9.50
CA THR A 73 -9.47 21.60 9.41
C THR A 73 -10.33 21.62 8.15
N ILE A 74 -9.85 20.98 7.09
CA ILE A 74 -10.63 20.79 5.87
C ILE A 74 -11.82 19.94 6.26
N ASN A 75 -13.01 20.54 6.22
CA ASN A 75 -14.26 19.85 6.45
C ASN A 75 -14.80 19.42 5.09
N ILE A 76 -14.82 18.11 4.87
CA ILE A 76 -15.52 17.53 3.73
C ILE A 76 -17.02 17.64 4.03
N VAL A 77 -17.73 18.40 3.19
CA VAL A 77 -19.17 18.60 3.33
C VAL A 77 -19.86 17.24 3.30
N ASN A 78 -20.69 16.96 4.31
CA ASN A 78 -21.42 15.69 4.47
C ASN A 78 -20.53 14.43 4.59
N GLY A 79 -19.25 14.59 4.92
CA GLY A 79 -18.36 13.44 5.11
C GLY A 79 -18.66 12.66 6.38
N THR A 80 -18.93 11.36 6.26
CA THR A 80 -19.11 10.47 7.41
C THR A 80 -17.79 10.28 8.17
N PRO A 81 -17.72 10.62 9.47
CA PRO A 81 -16.50 10.45 10.25
C PRO A 81 -16.18 8.97 10.49
N ILE A 82 -14.89 8.67 10.69
CA ILE A 82 -14.42 7.30 10.92
C ILE A 82 -15.03 6.65 12.17
N HIS A 83 -15.48 7.44 13.14
CA HIS A 83 -16.12 6.94 14.37
C HIS A 83 -17.49 6.30 14.14
N GLU A 84 -18.18 6.66 13.05
CA GLU A 84 -19.45 6.03 12.65
C GLU A 84 -19.23 4.69 11.91
N ARG A 85 -17.97 4.34 11.60
CA ARG A 85 -17.63 3.06 11.01
C ARG A 85 -17.85 1.94 12.02
N SER A 86 -18.56 0.88 11.62
CA SER A 86 -18.76 -0.30 12.47
C SER A 86 -17.42 -0.87 12.96
N ARG A 87 -17.31 -1.13 14.26
CA ARG A 87 -16.11 -1.70 14.92
C ARG A 87 -15.67 -3.04 14.32
N ASN A 88 -16.58 -3.79 13.71
CA ASN A 88 -16.24 -5.04 13.02
C ASN A 88 -15.22 -4.85 11.88
N ILE A 89 -15.20 -3.65 11.27
CA ILE A 89 -14.28 -3.30 10.20
C ILE A 89 -12.85 -3.15 10.72
N ASP A 90 -12.67 -2.72 11.98
CA ASP A 90 -11.34 -2.54 12.61
C ASP A 90 -10.64 -3.85 12.95
N ASN A 91 -11.42 -4.91 13.13
CA ASN A 91 -10.90 -6.24 13.39
C ASN A 91 -10.32 -6.92 12.13
N ARG A 92 -10.49 -6.31 10.94
CA ARG A 92 -9.89 -6.77 9.67
C ARG A 92 -10.25 -8.23 9.32
N ARG A 93 -11.45 -8.66 9.69
CA ARG A 93 -11.91 -10.07 9.57
C ARG A 93 -12.55 -10.39 8.22
N SER A 94 -13.09 -9.39 7.53
CA SER A 94 -13.72 -9.50 6.20
C SER A 94 -12.88 -8.80 5.13
N LEU A 95 -12.97 -9.29 3.88
CA LEU A 95 -12.49 -8.58 2.69
C LEU A 95 -13.48 -7.46 2.30
N GLY A 96 -13.02 -6.55 1.45
CA GLY A 96 -13.84 -5.53 0.79
C GLY A 96 -13.88 -4.19 1.54
N HIS A 97 -13.06 -4.04 2.58
CA HIS A 97 -12.88 -2.80 3.30
C HIS A 97 -11.53 -2.20 2.88
N TRP A 98 -11.58 -1.10 2.13
CA TRP A 98 -10.40 -0.50 1.50
C TRP A 98 -9.96 0.76 2.25
N GLU A 99 -8.66 0.95 2.39
CA GLU A 99 -8.04 2.24 2.74
C GLU A 99 -7.49 2.84 1.45
N GLY A 100 -7.89 4.08 1.08
CA GLY A 100 -7.46 4.74 -0.15
C GLY A 100 -6.64 6.02 0.05
N ASP A 101 -5.60 6.28 -0.74
CA ASP A 101 -4.74 7.50 -0.62
C ASP A 101 -4.34 8.05 -1.98
N LEU A 102 -4.01 9.34 -2.00
CA LEU A 102 -3.27 9.94 -3.10
C LEU A 102 -1.77 9.89 -2.87
N VAL A 103 -1.04 9.34 -3.83
CA VAL A 103 0.42 9.41 -3.88
C VAL A 103 0.85 10.44 -4.91
N SER A 104 1.39 11.57 -4.42
CA SER A 104 1.91 12.63 -5.30
C SER A 104 3.32 12.34 -5.84
N GLY A 105 3.53 12.70 -7.10
CA GLY A 105 4.82 12.78 -7.79
C GLY A 105 5.25 14.22 -8.06
N THR A 106 6.23 14.40 -8.95
CA THR A 106 6.58 15.73 -9.50
C THR A 106 5.59 16.19 -10.56
N LYS A 107 5.69 17.45 -10.99
CA LYS A 107 4.88 18.00 -12.09
C LYS A 107 3.38 17.81 -11.88
N ASN A 108 2.92 17.94 -10.63
CA ASN A 108 1.52 17.76 -10.23
C ASN A 108 0.90 16.41 -10.68
N SER A 109 1.72 15.37 -10.83
CA SER A 109 1.27 14.02 -11.16
C SER A 109 0.87 13.22 -9.92
N HIS A 110 -0.15 12.37 -10.05
CA HIS A 110 -0.75 11.65 -8.94
C HIS A 110 -1.20 10.25 -9.36
N ILE A 111 -1.21 9.32 -8.41
CA ILE A 111 -1.85 8.01 -8.52
C ILE A 111 -2.66 7.78 -7.25
N ASP A 112 -3.76 7.05 -7.38
CA ASP A 112 -4.54 6.57 -6.24
C ASP A 112 -4.06 5.19 -5.82
N THR A 113 -4.05 4.93 -4.51
CA THR A 113 -3.71 3.62 -3.95
C THR A 113 -4.87 3.12 -3.13
N LEU A 114 -5.38 1.93 -3.44
CA LEU A 114 -6.41 1.25 -2.66
C LEU A 114 -5.82 0.00 -2.03
N VAL A 115 -5.99 -0.15 -0.72
CA VAL A 115 -5.44 -1.30 0.02
C VAL A 115 -6.52 -1.96 0.87
N ASP A 116 -6.82 -3.22 0.60
CA ASP A 116 -7.77 -3.98 1.40
C ASP A 116 -7.22 -4.24 2.82
N ARG A 117 -8.05 -3.97 3.83
CA ARG A 117 -7.68 -3.99 5.24
C ARG A 117 -7.47 -5.41 5.80
N LYS A 118 -7.89 -6.47 5.12
CA LYS A 118 -7.64 -7.86 5.58
C LYS A 118 -6.45 -8.46 4.84
N SER A 119 -6.56 -8.55 3.52
CA SER A 119 -5.59 -9.17 2.61
C SER A 119 -4.35 -8.32 2.35
N ARG A 120 -4.39 -7.00 2.57
CA ARG A 120 -3.36 -6.05 2.10
C ARG A 120 -3.24 -5.99 0.57
N TYR A 121 -4.24 -6.49 -0.15
CA TYR A 121 -4.24 -6.45 -1.60
C TYR A 121 -4.27 -4.99 -2.04
N THR A 122 -3.31 -4.64 -2.90
CA THR A 122 -3.05 -3.27 -3.32
C THR A 122 -3.47 -3.11 -4.76
N ILE A 123 -4.23 -2.07 -5.04
CA ILE A 123 -4.56 -1.59 -6.39
C ILE A 123 -3.95 -0.20 -6.52
N ILE A 124 -3.38 0.10 -7.68
CA ILE A 124 -2.80 1.41 -7.98
C ILE A 124 -3.49 1.93 -9.23
N LEU A 125 -4.11 3.10 -9.16
CA LEU A 125 -4.86 3.69 -10.25
C LEU A 125 -4.14 4.92 -10.80
N ARG A 126 -4.02 4.98 -12.12
CA ARG A 126 -3.58 6.17 -12.82
C ARG A 126 -4.69 7.23 -12.76
N LEU A 127 -4.31 8.46 -12.47
CA LEU A 127 -5.21 9.60 -12.45
C LEU A 127 -4.92 10.56 -13.58
N ARG A 128 -5.97 11.22 -14.09
CA ARG A 128 -5.85 12.35 -15.01
C ARG A 128 -5.43 13.63 -14.28
N GLY A 129 -5.85 13.77 -13.03
CA GLY A 129 -5.55 14.89 -12.14
C GLY A 129 -5.88 14.53 -10.69
N LYS A 130 -5.49 15.41 -9.76
CA LYS A 130 -5.84 15.28 -8.32
C LYS A 130 -7.19 15.89 -7.96
N ASP A 131 -7.91 16.44 -8.94
CA ASP A 131 -9.22 17.02 -8.73
C ASP A 131 -10.25 15.94 -8.40
N SER A 132 -11.33 16.34 -7.74
CA SER A 132 -12.32 15.40 -7.23
C SER A 132 -13.15 14.70 -8.31
N VAL A 133 -13.21 15.26 -9.52
CA VAL A 133 -13.89 14.61 -10.66
C VAL A 133 -13.03 13.46 -11.17
N SER A 134 -11.75 13.72 -11.45
CA SER A 134 -10.80 12.70 -11.91
C SER A 134 -10.66 11.54 -10.93
N VAL A 135 -10.56 11.84 -9.63
CA VAL A 135 -10.41 10.83 -8.56
C VAL A 135 -11.71 10.04 -8.40
N ASN A 136 -12.87 10.70 -8.31
CA ASN A 136 -14.15 10.01 -8.21
C ASN A 136 -14.38 9.06 -9.39
N GLN A 137 -14.15 9.52 -10.63
CA GLN A 137 -14.36 8.70 -11.82
C GLN A 137 -13.49 7.43 -11.78
N ALA A 138 -12.19 7.58 -11.51
CA ALA A 138 -11.26 6.46 -11.46
C ALA A 138 -11.63 5.45 -10.36
N LEU A 139 -12.04 5.94 -9.18
CA LEU A 139 -12.51 5.10 -8.09
C LEU A 139 -13.82 4.38 -8.43
N THR A 140 -14.81 5.09 -8.97
CA THR A 140 -16.11 4.53 -9.36
C THR A 140 -15.93 3.43 -10.38
N ASP A 141 -15.20 3.69 -11.47
CA ASP A 141 -14.91 2.69 -12.51
C ASP A 141 -14.21 1.46 -11.91
N LYS A 142 -13.24 1.69 -11.02
CA LYS A 142 -12.53 0.58 -10.40
C LYS A 142 -13.43 -0.25 -9.50
N PHE A 143 -14.22 0.38 -8.63
CA PHE A 143 -15.10 -0.33 -7.71
C PHE A 143 -16.19 -1.10 -8.46
N LEU A 144 -16.78 -0.53 -9.52
CA LEU A 144 -17.75 -1.24 -10.37
C LEU A 144 -17.14 -2.46 -11.06
N SER A 145 -15.85 -2.44 -11.40
CA SER A 145 -15.13 -3.60 -11.94
C SER A 145 -14.86 -4.72 -10.91
N LEU A 146 -15.02 -4.45 -9.60
CA LEU A 146 -14.76 -5.43 -8.55
C LEU A 146 -16.00 -6.31 -8.29
N PRO A 147 -15.78 -7.59 -7.92
CA PRO A 147 -16.84 -8.42 -7.33
C PRO A 147 -17.55 -7.70 -6.19
N SER A 148 -18.86 -7.90 -6.06
CA SER A 148 -19.69 -7.20 -5.06
C SER A 148 -19.22 -7.48 -3.63
N GLU A 149 -18.67 -8.67 -3.37
CA GLU A 149 -18.10 -9.09 -2.09
C GLU A 149 -16.92 -8.22 -1.65
N LEU A 150 -16.24 -7.57 -2.60
CA LEU A 150 -15.12 -6.66 -2.36
C LEU A 150 -15.56 -5.19 -2.26
N ARG A 151 -16.84 -4.86 -2.40
CA ARG A 151 -17.35 -3.49 -2.38
C ARG A 151 -18.07 -3.15 -1.07
N LYS A 152 -17.37 -3.18 0.08
CA LYS A 152 -18.03 -2.94 1.39
C LYS A 152 -17.86 -1.53 1.93
N SER A 153 -16.63 -1.02 1.98
CA SER A 153 -16.38 0.34 2.46
C SER A 153 -15.06 0.90 1.96
N LEU A 154 -14.97 2.21 1.87
CA LEU A 154 -13.75 2.96 1.60
C LEU A 154 -13.42 3.86 2.80
N THR A 155 -12.14 3.96 3.15
CA THR A 155 -11.66 4.90 4.18
C THR A 155 -10.58 5.78 3.61
N TRP A 156 -10.79 7.10 3.68
CA TRP A 156 -9.92 8.12 3.10
C TRP A 156 -9.49 9.14 4.15
N ASP A 157 -8.46 9.93 3.86
CA ASP A 157 -8.14 11.11 4.66
C ASP A 157 -9.10 12.27 4.31
N ARG A 158 -8.97 13.42 4.99
CA ARG A 158 -9.82 14.60 4.71
C ARG A 158 -9.33 15.44 3.53
N GLY A 159 -8.71 14.80 2.54
CA GLY A 159 -8.30 15.47 1.32
C GLY A 159 -9.49 15.87 0.44
N MET A 160 -9.40 17.04 -0.20
CA MET A 160 -10.46 17.56 -1.07
C MET A 160 -10.62 16.76 -2.37
N GLU A 161 -9.66 15.90 -2.69
CA GLU A 161 -9.75 14.97 -3.82
C GLU A 161 -10.96 14.04 -3.73
N LEU A 162 -11.48 13.76 -2.52
CA LEU A 162 -12.67 12.94 -2.34
C LEU A 162 -13.90 13.76 -1.93
N ALA A 163 -13.91 15.06 -2.27
CA ALA A 163 -15.06 15.93 -2.00
C ALA A 163 -16.36 15.41 -2.62
N ARG A 164 -16.30 14.75 -3.79
CA ARG A 164 -17.46 14.15 -4.48
C ARG A 164 -17.80 12.73 -3.99
N HIS A 165 -17.39 12.32 -2.79
CA HIS A 165 -17.63 10.97 -2.25
C HIS A 165 -19.10 10.51 -2.23
N LEU A 166 -20.05 11.44 -2.14
CA LEU A 166 -21.48 11.11 -2.20
C LEU A 166 -21.87 10.50 -3.55
N GLU A 167 -21.38 11.07 -4.66
CA GLU A 167 -21.61 10.52 -6.00
C GLU A 167 -21.01 9.11 -6.13
N PHE A 168 -19.79 8.93 -5.61
CA PHE A 168 -19.15 7.61 -5.56
C PHE A 168 -20.00 6.61 -4.78
N THR A 169 -20.55 7.03 -3.64
CA THR A 169 -21.40 6.19 -2.78
C THR A 169 -22.69 5.80 -3.50
N VAL A 170 -23.33 6.74 -4.20
CA VAL A 170 -24.56 6.51 -4.98
C VAL A 170 -24.28 5.53 -6.13
N SER A 171 -23.19 5.72 -6.88
CA SER A 171 -22.88 4.88 -8.03
C SER A 171 -22.45 3.45 -7.66
N THR A 172 -21.74 3.28 -6.54
CA THR A 172 -21.11 1.99 -6.18
C THR A 172 -21.80 1.25 -5.04
N GLY A 173 -22.63 1.94 -4.24
CA GLY A 173 -23.17 1.45 -2.97
C GLY A 173 -22.15 1.41 -1.81
N VAL A 174 -20.92 1.87 -2.03
CA VAL A 174 -19.83 1.76 -1.06
C VAL A 174 -19.80 2.95 -0.12
N LYS A 175 -19.95 2.69 1.18
CA LYS A 175 -19.85 3.74 2.21
C LYS A 175 -18.42 4.26 2.34
N VAL A 176 -18.27 5.58 2.34
CA VAL A 176 -17.00 6.28 2.53
C VAL A 176 -16.90 6.82 3.95
N TYR A 177 -15.76 6.59 4.60
CA TYR A 177 -15.45 7.09 5.94
C TYR A 177 -14.20 7.95 5.93
N PHE A 178 -14.21 9.06 6.65
CA PHE A 178 -13.11 10.02 6.69
C PHE A 178 -12.38 9.99 8.03
N CYS A 179 -11.05 9.88 7.96
CA CYS A 179 -10.20 9.96 9.15
C CYS A 179 -10.26 11.32 9.82
N ASP A 180 -9.83 11.36 11.08
CA ASP A 180 -9.67 12.63 11.79
C ASP A 180 -8.46 13.40 11.25
N PRO A 181 -8.50 14.74 11.31
CA PRO A 181 -7.36 15.55 10.96
C PRO A 181 -6.16 15.11 11.80
N GLN A 182 -4.99 15.04 11.17
CA GLN A 182 -3.74 14.72 11.85
C GLN A 182 -3.66 13.31 12.48
N SER A 183 -4.52 12.37 12.06
CA SER A 183 -4.58 11.00 12.59
C SER A 183 -4.15 9.91 11.59
N PRO A 184 -2.90 9.93 11.08
CA PRO A 184 -2.43 8.98 10.07
C PRO A 184 -2.55 7.51 10.48
N TRP A 185 -2.46 7.21 11.78
CA TRP A 185 -2.55 5.84 12.32
C TRP A 185 -3.89 5.16 12.03
N GLN A 186 -4.96 5.93 11.78
CA GLN A 186 -6.27 5.42 11.38
C GLN A 186 -6.26 4.74 10.00
N ARG A 187 -5.20 4.96 9.22
CA ARG A 187 -4.91 4.36 7.90
C ARG A 187 -3.51 3.73 7.84
N GLY A 188 -3.07 3.12 8.94
CA GLY A 188 -1.74 2.53 9.02
C GLY A 188 -1.43 1.46 7.96
N THR A 189 -2.45 0.84 7.34
CA THR A 189 -2.20 -0.11 6.23
C THR A 189 -1.74 0.63 4.99
N ASN A 190 -2.45 1.69 4.62
CA ASN A 190 -2.13 2.46 3.44
C ASN A 190 -0.80 3.20 3.62
N GLU A 191 -0.50 3.80 4.78
CA GLU A 191 0.81 4.43 5.02
C GLU A 191 2.00 3.49 4.81
N ASN A 192 1.92 2.27 5.37
CA ASN A 192 2.97 1.29 5.17
C ASN A 192 3.09 0.87 3.70
N THR A 193 1.96 0.76 3.00
CA THR A 193 1.90 0.36 1.59
C THR A 193 2.43 1.45 0.67
N ASN A 194 2.09 2.71 0.90
CA ASN A 194 2.68 3.85 0.20
C ASN A 194 4.19 3.88 0.39
N GLY A 195 4.68 3.56 1.59
CA GLY A 195 6.11 3.40 1.82
C GLY A 195 6.78 2.25 1.04
N LEU A 196 6.02 1.25 0.57
CA LEU A 196 6.53 0.17 -0.31
C LEU A 196 6.45 0.60 -1.78
N ILE A 197 5.37 1.27 -2.16
CA ILE A 197 5.19 1.87 -3.48
C ILE A 197 6.35 2.83 -3.80
N ARG A 198 6.87 3.56 -2.80
CA ARG A 198 8.07 4.42 -2.96
C ARG A 198 9.37 3.67 -3.30
N GLN A 199 9.41 2.34 -3.19
CA GLN A 199 10.53 1.53 -3.70
C GLN A 199 10.46 1.36 -5.23
N TYR A 200 9.31 1.62 -5.83
CA TYR A 200 9.04 1.56 -7.28
C TYR A 200 8.97 2.95 -7.89
N PHE A 201 8.35 3.88 -7.17
CA PHE A 201 8.25 5.29 -7.55
C PHE A 201 8.89 6.15 -6.47
N PRO A 202 10.23 6.31 -6.49
CA PRO A 202 10.94 7.16 -5.55
C PRO A 202 10.30 8.54 -5.42
N LYS A 203 10.55 9.21 -4.28
CA LYS A 203 10.15 10.61 -4.16
C LYS A 203 10.80 11.41 -5.28
N LYS A 204 10.08 12.41 -5.78
CA LYS A 204 10.46 13.23 -6.93
C LYS A 204 10.41 12.53 -8.31
N THR A 205 9.80 11.35 -8.41
CA THR A 205 9.45 10.76 -9.71
C THR A 205 8.19 11.40 -10.29
N CYS A 206 8.17 11.64 -11.60
CA CYS A 206 6.96 12.03 -12.33
C CYS A 206 6.10 10.78 -12.53
N LEU A 207 4.88 10.77 -12.00
CA LEU A 207 3.99 9.61 -12.09
C LEU A 207 3.19 9.57 -13.39
N ALA A 208 3.06 10.71 -14.08
CA ALA A 208 2.29 10.82 -15.33
C ALA A 208 2.90 10.00 -16.47
N GLN A 209 4.19 9.64 -16.38
CA GLN A 209 4.88 8.81 -17.37
C GLN A 209 4.45 7.35 -17.32
N TYR A 210 3.84 6.87 -16.23
CA TYR A 210 3.44 5.48 -16.09
C TYR A 210 2.03 5.25 -16.63
N THR A 211 1.89 4.23 -17.46
CA THR A 211 0.61 3.68 -17.93
C THR A 211 -0.10 2.91 -16.82
N GLN A 212 -1.41 2.72 -16.94
CA GLN A 212 -2.15 1.86 -15.99
C GLN A 212 -1.56 0.45 -15.95
N HIS A 213 -1.16 -0.09 -17.10
CA HIS A 213 -0.52 -1.40 -17.19
C HIS A 213 0.76 -1.51 -16.36
N GLU A 214 1.65 -0.52 -16.42
CA GLU A 214 2.87 -0.50 -15.60
C GLU A 214 2.57 -0.40 -14.10
N LEU A 215 1.53 0.37 -13.73
CA LEU A 215 1.07 0.45 -12.33
C LEU A 215 0.51 -0.90 -11.86
N ASP A 216 -0.22 -1.62 -12.72
CA ASP A 216 -0.75 -2.95 -12.44
C ASP A 216 0.36 -3.99 -12.27
N LEU A 217 1.44 -3.91 -13.07
CA LEU A 217 2.62 -4.77 -12.89
C LEU A 217 3.28 -4.53 -11.52
N VAL A 218 3.41 -3.27 -11.11
CA VAL A 218 3.94 -2.94 -9.77
C VAL A 218 3.02 -3.44 -8.66
N ALA A 219 1.70 -3.24 -8.81
CA ALA A 219 0.71 -3.76 -7.87
C ALA A 219 0.78 -5.29 -7.77
N ALA A 220 0.90 -5.99 -8.90
CA ALA A 220 1.06 -7.44 -8.95
C ALA A 220 2.32 -7.91 -8.21
N GLN A 221 3.46 -7.22 -8.38
CA GLN A 221 4.67 -7.54 -7.60
C GLN A 221 4.46 -7.34 -6.08
N LEU A 222 3.77 -6.27 -5.68
CA LEU A 222 3.42 -6.02 -4.28
C LEU A 222 2.44 -7.06 -3.72
N ASN A 223 1.51 -7.54 -4.54
CA ASN A 223 0.50 -8.52 -4.19
C ASN A 223 1.03 -9.96 -4.18
N ASN A 224 2.15 -10.23 -4.85
CA ASN A 224 2.90 -11.48 -4.76
C ASN A 224 3.98 -11.46 -3.68
N ARG A 225 4.19 -10.32 -3.01
CA ARG A 225 5.18 -10.20 -1.94
C ARG A 225 4.61 -10.68 -0.60
N PRO A 226 5.26 -11.65 0.10
CA PRO A 226 4.74 -12.21 1.34
C PRO A 226 4.73 -11.17 2.47
N ARG A 227 3.73 -11.25 3.36
CA ARG A 227 3.57 -10.32 4.49
C ARG A 227 3.68 -11.05 5.81
N LYS A 228 4.53 -10.57 6.71
CA LYS A 228 4.65 -11.10 8.09
C LYS A 228 3.30 -11.10 8.82
N THR A 229 2.52 -10.03 8.67
CA THR A 229 1.16 -9.89 9.23
C THR A 229 0.18 -10.96 8.73
N LEU A 230 0.46 -11.59 7.59
CA LEU A 230 -0.35 -12.64 6.99
C LEU A 230 0.33 -14.02 7.16
N LYS A 231 1.22 -14.16 8.15
CA LYS A 231 2.04 -15.37 8.36
C LYS A 231 2.83 -15.77 7.10
N PHE A 232 3.39 -14.77 6.42
CA PHE A 232 4.10 -14.89 5.15
C PHE A 232 3.26 -15.44 3.98
N LYS A 233 1.93 -15.26 4.05
CA LYS A 233 1.05 -15.28 2.87
C LYS A 233 1.18 -14.01 2.04
N THR A 234 1.00 -14.15 0.74
CA THR A 234 0.93 -13.02 -0.18
C THR A 234 -0.49 -12.43 -0.14
N PRO A 235 -0.66 -11.12 -0.38
CA PRO A 235 -1.98 -10.53 -0.49
C PRO A 235 -2.87 -11.23 -1.53
N LYS A 236 -2.27 -11.65 -2.66
CA LYS A 236 -2.93 -12.43 -3.72
C LYS A 236 -3.49 -13.75 -3.16
N GLU A 237 -2.70 -14.53 -2.43
CA GLU A 237 -3.17 -15.78 -1.81
C GLU A 237 -4.31 -15.58 -0.80
N ILE A 238 -4.38 -14.42 -0.14
CA ILE A 238 -5.45 -14.15 0.83
C ILE A 238 -6.74 -13.74 0.12
N ILE A 239 -6.65 -12.92 -0.93
CA ILE A 239 -7.85 -12.44 -1.64
C ILE A 239 -8.50 -13.59 -2.43
N GLU A 240 -7.71 -14.42 -3.11
CA GLU A 240 -8.19 -15.57 -3.91
C GLU A 240 -8.83 -16.68 -3.09
N ARG A 241 -8.60 -16.73 -1.77
CA ARG A 241 -9.23 -17.70 -0.87
C ARG A 241 -10.51 -17.18 -0.21
N GLY A 242 -10.75 -15.88 -0.28
CA GLY A 242 -11.84 -15.23 0.44
C GLY A 242 -12.88 -14.56 -0.46
N VAL A 243 -12.61 -14.52 -1.77
CA VAL A 243 -13.59 -14.36 -2.85
C VAL A 243 -13.91 -15.77 -3.32
#